data_AF-A0A1H9E0W9-F1
#
_entry.id   AF-A0A1H9E0W9-F1
#
_cell.length_a   1.000
_cell.length_b   1.000
_cell.length_c   1.000
_cell.angle_alpha   90.00
_cell.angle_beta   90.00
_cell.angle_gamma   90.00
#
_symmetry.space_group_name_H-M   'P 1'
#
loop_
_entity.id
_entity.type
_entity.pdbx_description
1 polymer ?
#
loop_
_entity_poly.entity_id
_entity_poly.type
_entity_poly.pdbx_seq_one_letter_code
_entity_poly.pdbx_strand_id
1 'polypeptide(L)' 'MKKADIQARIDELKMDYIRIQGDLDKLESTGGNVTMLEKTLSRMEDELNDLRKQLDKASE' A
#
# COMPACT_ATOMS: atom_id res chain seq x y z
N MET A 1 18.18 -7.06 0.48
CA MET A 1 16.98 -7.80 0.01
C MET A 1 17.22 -8.15 -1.44
N LYS A 2 16.81 -9.32 -1.92
CA LYS A 2 16.87 -9.60 -3.36
C LYS A 2 15.77 -8.83 -4.07
N LYS A 3 15.97 -8.50 -5.34
CA LYS A 3 14.97 -7.83 -6.17
C LYS A 3 13.60 -8.53 -6.13
N ALA A 4 13.60 -9.87 -6.14
CA ALA A 4 12.40 -10.69 -6.04
C ALA A 4 11.64 -10.50 -4.72
N ASP A 5 12.35 -10.39 -3.59
CA ASP A 5 11.73 -10.20 -2.26
C ASP A 5 11.04 -8.83 -2.18
N ILE A 6 11.68 -7.80 -2.75
CA ILE A 6 11.13 -6.44 -2.80
C ILE A 6 9.88 -6.40 -3.69
N GLN A 7 9.92 -7.08 -4.84
CA GLN A 7 8.78 -7.17 -5.73
C GLN A 7 7.60 -7.90 -5.06
N ALA A 8 7.85 -9.01 -4.38
CA ALA A 8 6.82 -9.74 -3.63
C ALA A 8 6.15 -8.85 -2.57
N ARG A 9 6.95 -8.10 -1.80
CA ARG A 9 6.43 -7.13 -0.82
C ARG A 9 5.60 -6.02 -1.46
N ILE A 10 6.03 -5.49 -2.60
CA ILE A 10 5.26 -4.48 -3.34
C ILE A 10 3.90 -5.05 -3.76
N ASP A 11 3.87 -6.30 -4.22
CA ASP A 11 2.64 -6.93 -4.69
C ASP A 11 1.68 -7.25 -3.53
N GLU A 12 2.21 -7.75 -2.41
CA GLU A 12 1.44 -7.92 -1.16
C GLU A 12 0.85 -6.58 -0.68
N LEU A 13 1.67 -5.52 -0.63
CA LEU A 13 1.24 -4.21 -0.15
C LEU A 13 0.17 -3.59 -1.07
N LYS A 14 0.26 -3.79 -2.39
CA LYS A 14 -0.79 -3.39 -3.34
C LYS A 14 -2.09 -4.15 -3.12
N MET A 15 -2.02 -5.44 -2.81
CA MET A 15 -3.22 -6.23 -2.55
C MET A 15 -3.96 -5.74 -1.31
N ASP A 16 -3.23 -5.43 -0.24
CA ASP A 16 -3.81 -4.82 0.95
C ASP A 16 -4.35 -3.42 0.68
N TYR A 17 -3.67 -2.62 -0.16
CA TYR A 17 -4.12 -1.27 -0.52
C TYR A 17 -5.49 -1.32 -1.18
N ILE A 18 -5.68 -2.20 -2.16
CA ILE A 18 -6.95 -2.40 -2.86
C ILE A 18 -8.06 -2.81 -1.88
N ARG A 19 -7.75 -3.71 -0.94
CA ARG A 19 -8.73 -4.14 0.07
C ARG A 19 -9.16 -2.98 0.96
N ILE A 20 -8.20 -2.20 1.47
CA ILE A 20 -8.46 -1.06 2.35
C ILE A 20 -9.23 0.04 1.63
N GLN A 21 -8.92 0.28 0.35
CA GLN A 21 -9.70 1.20 -0.48
C GLN A 21 -11.14 0.73 -0.65
N GLY A 22 -11.38 -0.57 -0.86
CA GLY A 22 -12.74 -1.11 -0.88
C GLY A 22 -13.48 -0.98 0.46
N ASP A 23 -12.77 -1.09 1.58
CA ASP A 23 -13.34 -0.86 2.92
C ASP A 23 -13.61 0.63 3.17
N LEU A 24 -12.76 1.53 2.64
CA LEU A 24 -12.94 2.97 2.65
C LEU A 24 -14.24 3.36 1.92
N ASP A 25 -14.40 2.92 0.68
CA ASP A 25 -15.57 3.23 -0.15
C ASP A 25 -16.88 2.77 0.53
N LYS A 26 -16.85 1.57 1.14
CA LYS A 26 -17.99 1.05 1.90
C LYS A 26 -18.27 1.92 3.12
N LEU A 27 -17.23 2.26 3.90
CA LEU A 27 -17.38 3.04 5.11
C LEU A 27 -17.93 4.44 4.81
N GLU A 28 -17.41 5.09 3.77
CA GLU A 28 -17.88 6.36 3.25
C GLU A 28 -19.36 6.29 2.83
N SER A 29 -19.74 5.24 2.10
CA SER A 29 -21.14 5.04 1.66
C SER A 29 -22.15 4.91 2.81
N THR A 30 -21.68 4.48 3.99
CA THR A 30 -22.50 4.38 5.21
C THR A 30 -22.42 5.62 6.10
N GLY A 31 -21.68 6.66 5.68
CA GLY A 31 -21.44 7.88 6.47
C GLY A 31 -20.50 7.68 7.66
N GLY A 32 -19.68 6.63 7.63
CA GLY A 32 -18.70 6.32 8.67
C GLY A 32 -17.46 7.22 8.61
N ASN A 33 -16.68 7.23 9.70
CA ASN A 33 -15.44 8.01 9.75
C ASN A 33 -14.30 7.31 8.99
N VAL A 34 -13.86 7.93 7.90
CA VAL A 34 -12.83 7.40 6.99
C VAL A 34 -11.40 7.80 7.34
N THR A 35 -11.19 8.76 8.26
CA THR A 35 -9.88 9.38 8.51
C THR A 35 -8.77 8.37 8.84
N MET A 36 -9.11 7.30 9.55
CA MET A 36 -8.13 6.26 9.90
C MET A 36 -7.72 5.42 8.69
N LEU A 37 -8.65 5.12 7.79
CA LEU A 37 -8.38 4.36 6.56
C LEU A 37 -7.60 5.22 5.57
N GLU A 38 -7.95 6.49 5.38
CA GLU A 38 -7.18 7.44 4.56
C GLU A 38 -5.74 7.58 5.05
N LYS A 39 -5.54 7.73 6.38
CA LYS A 39 -4.20 7.78 6.96
C LYS A 39 -3.42 6.48 6.75
N THR A 40 -4.12 5.35 6.71
CA THR A 40 -3.49 4.05 6.45
C THR A 40 -3.05 3.97 5.00
N LEU A 41 -3.92 4.32 4.04
CA LEU A 41 -3.60 4.38 2.61
C LEU A 41 -2.41 5.31 2.33
N SER A 42 -2.38 6.49 2.93
CA SER A 42 -1.25 7.43 2.79
C SER A 42 0.08 6.84 3.26
N ARG A 43 0.10 6.10 4.38
CA ARG A 43 1.32 5.41 4.83
C ARG A 43 1.75 4.29 3.88
N MET A 44 0.79 3.58 3.31
CA MET A 44 1.08 2.52 2.35
C MET A 44 1.65 3.10 1.05
N GLU A 45 1.23 4.29 0.63
CA GLU A 45 1.81 5.00 -0.51
C GLU A 45 3.28 5.39 -0.26
N ASP A 46 3.57 5.89 0.95
CA ASP A 46 4.95 6.18 1.36
C ASP A 46 5.82 4.92 1.35
N GLU A 47 5.30 3.81 1.88
CA GLU A 47 6.00 2.52 1.90
C GLU A 47 6.20 1.95 0.49
N LEU A 48 5.18 2.02 -0.38
CA LEU A 48 5.30 1.63 -1.80
C LEU A 48 6.38 2.44 -2.52
N ASN A 49 6.44 3.75 -2.27
CA ASN A 49 7.44 4.62 -2.86
C ASN A 49 8.86 4.24 -2.38
N ASP A 50 9.02 3.95 -1.09
CA ASP A 50 10.30 3.50 -0.55
C ASP A 50 10.72 2.14 -1.13
N LEU A 51 9.81 1.16 -1.18
CA LEU A 51 10.09 -0.15 -1.78
C LEU A 51 10.46 -0.04 -3.26
N ARG A 52 9.80 0.83 -4.04
CA ARG A 52 10.17 1.09 -5.44
C ARG A 52 11.58 1.68 -5.56
N LYS A 53 11.95 2.64 -4.70
CA LYS A 53 13.32 3.18 -4.66
C LYS A 53 14.34 2.11 -4.29
N GLN A 54 13.99 1.20 -3.38
CA GLN A 54 14.84 0.06 -3.03
C GLN A 54 14.97 -0.92 -4.21
N LEU A 55 13.87 -1.19 -4.93
CA LEU A 55 13.85 -2.05 -6.11
C LEU A 55 14.75 -1.51 -7.22
N ASP A 56 14.69 -0.21 -7.49
CA ASP A 56 15.52 0.46 -8.49
C ASP A 56 17.01 0.42 -8.14
N LYS A 57 17.34 0.44 -6.84
CA LYS A 57 18.71 0.34 -6.33
C LYS A 57 19.20 -1.10 -6.17
N ALA A 58 18.31 -2.08 -6.23
CA ALA A 58 18.67 -3.49 -6.09
C ALA A 58 19.29 -3.97 -7.41
N SER A 59 20.61 -4.15 -7.40
CA SER A 59 21.32 -4.93 -8.42
C SER A 59 20.86 -6.40 -8.38
N GLU A 60 20.88 -7.07 -9.54
CA GLU A 60 20.41 -8.46 -9.74
C GLU A 60 20.95 -9.47 -8.71
#